data_AF-A0A381Y7S5-F1
#
_entry.id   AF-A0A381Y7S5-F1
#
_cell.length_a   1.000
_cell.length_b   1.000
_cell.length_c   1.000
_cell.angle_alpha   90.00
_cell.angle_beta   90.00
_cell.angle_gamma   90.00
#
_symmetry.space_group_name_H-M   'P 1'
#
loop_
_entity.id
_entity.type
_entity.pdbx_description
1 polymer ?
#
loop_
_entity_poly.entity_id
_entity_poly.type
_entity_poly.pdbx_seq_one_letter_code
_entity_poly.pdbx_strand_id
1 'polypeptide(L)'
;MANDTRIPIRSFIGLILVLAVSVAWPGANRGAVSAQEEVLREMFVRVRDAATQTPVTDMRPDEFVASIDDVDCEIVSAELVATRMQLALLLDDSGAMRNYHSHFLAAMPAFLEALPEGSDVSLITMADRPHILLDFTTDMARVEATLEDYFPRPSSGAAVIDTIHRTADNLLKENREDGPDEGQGVPEGELFRPVIAMIGSDAGDVSQGNNETKVNNLFPKLRALGATVHWLILENNHTGLQHNMAEFFTEATGGWSGRVPAPSPLAAETVSLMGAIIAQQWAPMANQYRVTFKVPPGADPDAGVSAGVRRGGVAVKVSLDGRHIG
;
A
#
# COMPACT_ATOMS: atom_id res chain seq x y z
N MET A 1 -66.80 8.13 22.35
CA MET A 1 -65.83 9.25 22.44
C MET A 1 -64.55 8.68 23.04
N ALA A 2 -63.62 8.26 22.19
CA ALA A 2 -62.31 7.77 22.60
C ALA A 2 -61.27 8.83 22.21
N ASN A 3 -60.48 9.26 23.19
CA ASN A 3 -59.52 10.35 23.09
C ASN A 3 -58.19 9.77 22.57
N ASP A 4 -57.81 10.17 21.35
CA ASP A 4 -56.56 9.76 20.69
C ASP A 4 -55.42 10.67 21.20
N THR A 5 -54.49 10.11 21.98
CA THR A 5 -53.27 10.81 22.44
C THR A 5 -52.05 10.11 21.86
N ARG A 6 -51.52 10.66 20.77
CA ARG A 6 -50.26 10.22 20.16
C ARG A 6 -49.07 10.83 20.90
N ILE A 7 -48.22 9.96 21.44
CA ILE A 7 -46.90 10.31 22.00
C ILE A 7 -45.90 10.37 20.82
N PRO A 8 -45.08 11.42 20.67
CA PRO A 8 -44.05 11.46 19.65
C PRO A 8 -42.82 10.62 20.09
N ILE A 9 -42.45 9.64 19.28
CA ILE A 9 -41.23 8.84 19.41
C ILE A 9 -40.06 9.73 18.96
N ARG A 10 -39.14 10.04 19.88
CA ARG A 10 -37.85 10.67 19.59
C ARG A 10 -36.91 9.60 19.01
N SER A 11 -36.53 9.77 17.75
CA SER A 11 -35.52 8.94 17.09
C SER A 11 -34.14 9.18 17.71
N PHE A 12 -33.57 8.14 18.32
CA PHE A 12 -32.17 8.10 18.76
C PHE A 12 -31.29 7.80 17.54
N ILE A 13 -30.42 8.73 17.16
CA ILE A 13 -29.36 8.51 16.17
C ILE A 13 -28.19 7.87 16.93
N GLY A 14 -27.88 6.61 16.62
CA GLY A 14 -26.78 5.86 17.24
C GLY A 14 -25.45 6.19 16.56
N LEU A 15 -24.49 6.70 17.33
CA LEU A 15 -23.08 6.85 16.96
C LEU A 15 -22.40 5.49 17.13
N ILE A 16 -21.77 4.95 16.08
CA ILE A 16 -20.95 3.73 16.16
C ILE A 16 -19.48 4.15 16.14
N LEU A 17 -18.79 3.92 17.26
CA LEU A 17 -17.37 4.20 17.47
C LEU A 17 -16.64 2.85 17.54
N VAL A 18 -15.58 2.67 16.75
CA VAL A 18 -14.75 1.45 16.75
C VAL A 18 -13.44 1.73 17.48
N LEU A 19 -13.14 0.96 18.52
CA LEU A 19 -11.98 1.12 19.40
C LEU A 19 -10.75 0.40 18.81
N ALA A 20 -9.59 1.06 18.72
CA ALA A 20 -8.30 0.45 18.37
C ALA A 20 -7.32 0.52 19.57
N VAL A 21 -6.60 -0.57 19.83
CA VAL A 21 -5.73 -0.78 21.00
C VAL A 21 -4.35 -0.12 20.80
N SER A 22 -3.85 0.59 21.81
CA SER A 22 -2.58 1.32 21.83
C SER A 22 -1.50 0.65 22.71
N VAL A 23 -0.23 0.75 22.29
CA VAL A 23 0.96 0.39 23.09
C VAL A 23 1.74 1.68 23.35
N ALA A 24 1.85 2.08 24.62
CA ALA A 24 2.49 3.33 25.05
C ALA A 24 3.95 3.10 25.48
N TRP A 25 4.84 4.04 25.14
CA TRP A 25 6.20 4.15 25.70
C TRP A 25 6.35 5.51 26.42
N PRO A 26 6.88 5.59 27.66
CA PRO A 26 6.86 6.84 28.43
C PRO A 26 8.16 7.64 28.33
N GLY A 27 8.07 8.97 28.19
CA GLY A 27 9.24 9.85 28.20
C GLY A 27 9.01 11.37 28.23
N ALA A 28 8.63 11.90 29.41
CA ALA A 28 8.99 13.21 30.00
C ALA A 28 8.67 14.57 29.29
N ASN A 29 7.74 15.30 29.91
CA ASN A 29 7.45 16.74 29.79
C ASN A 29 8.59 17.68 30.24
N ARG A 30 8.84 18.80 29.51
CA ARG A 30 9.06 20.17 30.04
C ARG A 30 8.70 21.23 29.00
N GLY A 31 7.98 22.26 29.45
CA GLY A 31 7.26 23.22 28.59
C GLY A 31 8.05 24.38 28.01
N ALA A 32 7.51 24.89 26.90
CA ALA A 32 7.66 26.24 26.38
C ALA A 32 6.30 26.61 25.75
N VAL A 33 5.77 27.80 26.07
CA VAL A 33 4.60 28.35 25.36
C VAL A 33 5.10 28.81 23.99
N SER A 34 5.07 27.91 23.01
CA SER A 34 5.15 28.27 21.59
C SER A 34 3.77 28.75 21.16
N ALA A 35 3.71 29.67 20.18
CA ALA A 35 2.54 29.71 19.31
C ALA A 35 2.36 28.27 18.83
N GLN A 36 1.30 27.61 19.31
CA GLN A 36 1.07 26.21 18.96
C GLN A 36 0.87 26.18 17.46
N GLU A 37 1.91 25.74 16.76
CA GLU A 37 1.81 25.31 15.39
C GLU A 37 0.67 24.30 15.35
N GLU A 38 -0.40 24.62 14.62
CA GLU A 38 -1.56 23.74 14.53
C GLU A 38 -1.08 22.45 13.86
N VAL A 39 -0.89 21.41 14.66
CA VAL A 39 -0.47 20.11 14.15
C VAL A 39 -1.68 19.48 13.47
N LEU A 40 -1.60 19.34 12.15
CA LEU A 40 -2.60 18.63 11.36
C LEU A 40 -2.21 17.16 11.25
N ARG A 41 -3.21 16.28 11.37
CA ARG A 41 -3.08 14.85 11.09
C ARG A 41 -4.13 14.43 10.09
N GLU A 42 -3.80 13.37 9.38
CA GLU A 42 -4.68 12.75 8.41
C GLU A 42 -5.09 11.36 8.87
N MET A 43 -6.28 10.96 8.45
CA MET A 43 -6.73 9.57 8.46
C MET A 43 -7.49 9.28 7.18
N PHE A 44 -7.66 8.00 6.90
CA PHE A 44 -8.44 7.51 5.78
C PHE A 44 -9.69 6.81 6.28
N VAL A 45 -10.84 7.23 5.77
CA VAL A 45 -12.14 6.72 6.20
C VAL A 45 -12.89 6.20 4.99
N ARG A 46 -13.22 4.91 5.01
CA ARG A 46 -14.09 4.31 4.03
C ARG A 46 -15.50 4.23 4.59
N VAL A 47 -16.45 4.77 3.82
CA VAL A 47 -17.87 4.79 4.19
C VAL A 47 -18.67 3.99 3.17
N ARG A 48 -19.48 3.07 3.66
CA ARG A 48 -20.39 2.25 2.84
C ARG A 48 -21.80 2.31 3.39
N ASP A 49 -22.79 2.22 2.52
CA ASP A 49 -24.16 2.02 2.96
C ASP A 49 -24.27 0.67 3.69
N ALA A 50 -24.87 0.67 4.88
CA ALA A 50 -24.84 -0.50 5.75
C ALA A 50 -25.66 -1.68 5.18
N ALA A 51 -26.71 -1.39 4.42
CA ALA A 51 -27.60 -2.42 3.86
C ALA A 51 -27.07 -2.99 2.54
N THR A 52 -26.61 -2.12 1.64
CA THR A 52 -26.22 -2.48 0.27
C THR A 52 -24.72 -2.69 0.11
N GLN A 53 -23.91 -2.26 1.09
CA GLN A 53 -22.45 -2.27 1.04
C GLN A 53 -21.85 -1.41 -0.10
N THR A 54 -22.65 -0.55 -0.74
CA THR A 54 -22.17 0.35 -1.80
C THR A 54 -21.34 1.50 -1.20
N PRO A 55 -20.27 1.98 -1.87
CA PRO A 55 -19.51 3.14 -1.40
C PRO A 55 -20.37 4.41 -1.31
N VAL A 56 -20.21 5.16 -0.23
CA VAL A 56 -20.88 6.45 -0.03
C VAL A 56 -19.89 7.57 -0.36
N THR A 57 -20.09 8.24 -1.50
CA THR A 57 -19.12 9.18 -2.09
C THR A 57 -19.49 10.66 -1.96
N ASP A 58 -20.54 10.97 -1.19
CA ASP A 58 -21.06 12.32 -0.96
C ASP A 58 -21.03 12.75 0.53
N MET A 59 -20.08 12.23 1.31
CA MET A 59 -19.88 12.64 2.71
C MET A 59 -19.35 14.07 2.80
N ARG A 60 -19.82 14.80 3.80
CA ARG A 60 -19.36 16.16 4.09
C ARG A 60 -18.38 16.17 5.27
N PRO A 61 -17.47 17.16 5.36
CA PRO A 61 -16.51 17.25 6.47
C PRO A 61 -17.17 17.25 7.87
N ASP A 62 -18.31 17.92 8.02
CA ASP A 62 -19.05 18.00 9.29
C ASP A 62 -19.73 16.68 9.69
N GLU A 63 -19.72 15.67 8.83
CA GLU A 63 -20.21 14.34 9.15
C GLU A 63 -19.12 13.44 9.74
N PHE A 64 -17.85 13.82 9.68
CA PHE A 64 -16.75 13.08 10.31
C PHE A 64 -16.52 13.52 11.75
N VAL A 65 -16.08 12.58 12.58
CA VAL A 65 -15.65 12.83 13.96
C VAL A 65 -14.32 12.17 14.20
N ALA A 66 -13.48 12.84 14.98
CA ALA A 66 -12.19 12.36 15.41
C ALA A 66 -11.98 12.79 16.86
N SER A 67 -11.33 11.95 17.67
CA SER A 67 -10.90 12.28 19.01
C SER A 67 -9.55 11.66 19.35
N ILE A 68 -8.76 12.37 20.15
CA ILE A 68 -7.50 11.92 20.73
C ILE A 68 -7.66 12.00 22.24
N ASP A 69 -7.38 10.90 22.95
CA ASP A 69 -7.54 10.81 24.41
C ASP A 69 -8.90 11.35 24.91
N ASP A 70 -9.98 10.96 24.22
CA ASP A 70 -11.36 11.39 24.46
C ASP A 70 -11.64 12.89 24.26
N VAL A 71 -10.69 13.65 23.67
CA VAL A 71 -10.87 15.05 23.29
C VAL A 71 -11.20 15.16 21.82
N ASP A 72 -12.34 15.77 21.50
CA ASP A 72 -12.79 16.01 20.14
C ASP A 72 -11.77 16.85 19.35
N CYS A 73 -11.44 16.37 18.15
CA CYS A 73 -10.60 17.06 17.20
C CYS A 73 -11.45 17.89 16.23
N GLU A 74 -10.92 19.04 15.80
CA GLU A 74 -11.53 19.84 14.73
C GLU A 74 -11.25 19.17 13.37
N ILE A 75 -12.30 18.80 12.64
CA ILE A 75 -12.17 18.33 11.25
C ILE A 75 -11.98 19.54 10.33
N VAL A 76 -10.85 19.57 9.61
CA VAL A 76 -10.46 20.65 8.70
C VAL A 76 -10.97 20.37 7.29
N SER A 77 -10.81 19.14 6.81
CA SER A 77 -11.28 18.72 5.50
C SER A 77 -11.64 17.24 5.46
N ALA A 78 -12.49 16.87 4.51
CA ALA A 78 -12.76 15.49 4.15
C ALA A 78 -12.91 15.42 2.63
N GLU A 79 -11.97 14.77 1.98
CA GLU A 79 -11.86 14.72 0.52
C GLU A 79 -11.92 13.28 0.04
N LEU A 80 -12.81 12.97 -0.90
CA LEU A 80 -12.79 11.68 -1.58
C LEU A 80 -11.54 11.63 -2.46
N VAL A 81 -10.59 10.74 -2.15
CA VAL A 81 -9.33 10.65 -2.89
C VAL A 81 -9.42 9.66 -4.04
N ALA A 82 -9.05 10.13 -5.24
CA ALA A 82 -8.75 9.25 -6.36
C ALA A 82 -7.41 8.58 -6.08
N THR A 83 -7.48 7.36 -5.53
CA THR A 83 -6.27 6.60 -5.22
C THR A 83 -5.86 5.83 -6.47
N ARG A 84 -4.60 6.01 -6.91
CA ARG A 84 -4.04 5.31 -8.07
C ARG A 84 -2.94 4.35 -7.62
N MET A 85 -2.98 3.13 -8.13
CA MET A 85 -1.97 2.13 -7.79
C MET A 85 -0.69 2.43 -8.55
N GLN A 86 0.43 2.43 -7.84
CA GLN A 86 1.75 2.52 -8.43
C GLN A 86 2.53 1.24 -8.16
N LEU A 87 2.65 0.39 -9.17
CA LEU A 87 3.26 -0.94 -9.08
C LEU A 87 4.70 -0.94 -9.61
N ALA A 88 5.68 -1.08 -8.72
CA ALA A 88 7.03 -1.46 -9.10
C ALA A 88 7.11 -2.99 -9.17
N LEU A 89 7.23 -3.54 -10.38
CA LEU A 89 7.38 -4.98 -10.62
C LEU A 89 8.87 -5.34 -10.76
N LEU A 90 9.39 -6.02 -9.74
CA LEU A 90 10.78 -6.45 -9.64
C LEU A 90 10.92 -7.87 -10.17
N LEU A 91 11.68 -8.02 -11.24
CA LEU A 91 11.82 -9.23 -12.03
C LEU A 91 13.22 -9.81 -11.89
N ASP A 92 13.31 -11.02 -11.37
CA ASP A 92 14.58 -11.73 -11.33
C ASP A 92 14.92 -12.17 -12.75
N ASP A 93 15.93 -11.54 -13.36
CA ASP A 93 16.51 -11.93 -14.64
C ASP A 93 17.86 -12.62 -14.44
N SER A 94 18.11 -13.25 -13.29
CA SER A 94 19.33 -14.00 -13.01
C SER A 94 19.33 -15.39 -13.66
N GLY A 95 20.48 -16.06 -13.63
CA GLY A 95 20.62 -17.40 -14.19
C GLY A 95 19.67 -18.44 -13.58
N ALA A 96 19.22 -18.22 -12.34
CA ALA A 96 18.30 -19.10 -11.61
C ALA A 96 16.89 -19.13 -12.22
N MET A 97 16.52 -18.12 -13.00
CA MET A 97 15.19 -17.99 -13.60
C MET A 97 15.06 -18.69 -14.95
N ARG A 98 16.14 -19.28 -15.45
CA ARG A 98 16.19 -19.95 -16.76
C ARG A 98 15.09 -21.00 -16.94
N ASN A 99 14.79 -21.79 -15.92
CA ASN A 99 13.79 -22.86 -16.01
C ASN A 99 12.35 -22.35 -15.78
N TYR A 100 12.19 -21.13 -15.26
CA TYR A 100 10.90 -20.51 -14.99
C TYR A 100 10.44 -19.56 -16.10
N HIS A 101 11.36 -19.11 -16.96
CA HIS A 101 11.13 -18.07 -17.97
C HIS A 101 9.86 -18.24 -18.80
N SER A 102 9.61 -19.42 -19.38
CA SER A 102 8.42 -19.65 -20.20
C SER A 102 7.12 -19.62 -19.39
N HIS A 103 7.15 -20.10 -18.14
CA HIS A 103 5.98 -20.06 -17.26
C HIS A 103 5.69 -18.63 -16.81
N PHE A 104 6.73 -17.87 -16.52
CA PHE A 104 6.63 -16.47 -16.14
C PHE A 104 6.00 -15.63 -17.26
N LEU A 105 6.57 -15.67 -18.47
CA LEU A 105 6.05 -14.89 -19.61
C LEU A 105 4.60 -15.27 -19.95
N ALA A 106 4.26 -16.56 -19.86
CA ALA A 106 2.89 -17.03 -20.12
C ALA A 106 1.86 -16.49 -19.11
N ALA A 107 2.28 -16.10 -17.90
CA ALA A 107 1.40 -15.59 -16.85
C ALA A 107 1.26 -14.07 -16.81
N MET A 108 2.21 -13.33 -17.41
CA MET A 108 2.21 -11.87 -17.40
C MET A 108 0.91 -11.23 -17.93
N PRO A 109 0.30 -11.71 -19.04
CA PRO A 109 -0.96 -11.13 -19.50
C PRO A 109 -2.07 -11.20 -18.44
N ALA A 110 -2.26 -12.35 -17.80
CA ALA A 110 -3.27 -12.52 -16.76
C ALA A 110 -2.95 -11.73 -15.48
N PHE A 111 -1.66 -11.60 -15.14
CA PHE A 111 -1.22 -10.74 -14.04
C PHE A 111 -1.58 -9.27 -14.29
N LEU A 112 -1.28 -8.75 -15.48
CA LEU A 112 -1.54 -7.36 -15.87
C LEU A 112 -3.04 -7.07 -16.03
N GLU A 113 -3.80 -7.99 -16.64
CA GLU A 113 -5.26 -7.87 -16.80
C GLU A 113 -5.99 -7.78 -15.44
N ALA A 114 -5.44 -8.41 -14.39
CA ALA A 114 -6.01 -8.34 -13.06
C ALA A 114 -5.86 -6.96 -12.41
N LEU A 115 -4.89 -6.14 -12.85
CA LEU A 115 -4.60 -4.85 -12.21
C LEU A 115 -5.78 -3.87 -12.38
N PRO A 116 -6.05 -3.01 -11.39
CA PRO A 116 -7.03 -1.93 -11.49
C PRO A 116 -6.80 -1.05 -12.73
N GLU A 117 -7.87 -0.55 -13.32
CA GLU A 117 -7.78 0.43 -14.40
C GLU A 117 -7.00 1.67 -13.96
N GLY A 118 -6.16 2.20 -14.85
CA GLY A 118 -5.32 3.37 -14.55
C GLY A 118 -4.09 3.07 -13.67
N SER A 119 -3.77 1.80 -13.40
CA SER A 119 -2.55 1.43 -12.70
C SER A 119 -1.31 1.97 -13.40
N ASP A 120 -0.36 2.44 -12.60
CA ASP A 120 0.93 2.95 -13.04
C ASP A 120 2.00 1.89 -12.79
N VAL A 121 2.64 1.36 -13.83
CA VAL A 121 3.53 0.18 -13.71
C VAL A 121 4.95 0.52 -14.15
N SER A 122 5.93 0.13 -13.34
CA SER A 122 7.36 0.13 -13.69
C SER A 122 7.91 -1.29 -13.68
N LEU A 123 8.83 -1.58 -14.58
CA LEU A 123 9.52 -2.88 -14.69
C LEU A 123 10.99 -2.71 -14.32
N ILE A 124 11.45 -3.49 -13.34
CA ILE A 124 12.81 -3.41 -12.81
C ILE A 124 13.43 -4.80 -12.78
N THR A 125 14.57 -5.00 -13.43
CA THR A 125 15.31 -6.26 -13.41
C THR A 125 16.44 -6.25 -12.38
N MET A 126 16.88 -7.42 -11.92
CA MET A 126 17.66 -7.57 -10.67
C MET A 126 19.08 -8.13 -10.84
N ALA A 127 19.43 -8.73 -11.98
CA ALA A 127 20.68 -9.47 -12.07
C ALA A 127 21.92 -8.57 -11.98
N ASP A 128 22.81 -8.93 -11.06
CA ASP A 128 24.04 -8.25 -10.62
C ASP A 128 23.83 -6.86 -10.01
N ARG A 129 22.85 -6.08 -10.50
CA ARG A 129 22.43 -4.77 -10.00
C ARG A 129 21.04 -4.42 -10.54
N PRO A 130 20.26 -3.59 -9.84
CA PRO A 130 18.96 -3.15 -10.33
C PRO A 130 19.06 -2.35 -11.63
N HIS A 131 18.19 -2.65 -12.58
CA HIS A 131 18.04 -1.94 -13.85
C HIS A 131 16.57 -1.63 -14.11
N ILE A 132 16.24 -0.36 -14.32
CA ILE A 132 14.88 0.04 -14.72
C ILE A 132 14.74 -0.28 -16.20
N LEU A 133 13.93 -1.27 -16.52
CA LEU A 133 13.62 -1.66 -17.90
C LEU A 133 12.56 -0.74 -18.50
N LEU A 134 11.59 -0.35 -17.67
CA LEU A 134 10.52 0.58 -18.02
C LEU A 134 10.21 1.46 -16.81
N ASP A 135 10.27 2.78 -16.99
CA ASP A 135 9.77 3.71 -15.97
C ASP A 135 8.25 3.65 -15.87
N PHE A 136 7.70 4.21 -14.80
CA PHE A 136 6.27 4.22 -14.53
C PHE A 136 5.45 4.73 -15.72
N THR A 137 4.46 3.94 -16.11
CA THR A 137 3.51 4.30 -17.16
C THR A 137 2.14 3.64 -16.95
N THR A 138 1.08 4.30 -17.42
CA THR A 138 -0.26 3.72 -17.59
C THR A 138 -0.45 2.97 -18.89
N ASP A 139 0.50 3.07 -19.82
CA ASP A 139 0.41 2.42 -21.12
C ASP A 139 0.69 0.91 -20.98
N MET A 140 -0.36 0.14 -20.68
CA MET A 140 -0.24 -1.31 -20.50
C MET A 140 0.25 -2.02 -21.76
N ALA A 141 -0.01 -1.49 -22.95
CA ALA A 141 0.53 -2.08 -24.19
C ALA A 141 2.07 -1.91 -24.24
N ARG A 142 2.59 -0.78 -23.76
CA ARG A 142 4.04 -0.57 -23.61
C ARG A 142 4.63 -1.47 -22.53
N VAL A 143 3.93 -1.69 -21.42
CA VAL A 143 4.34 -2.64 -20.35
C VAL A 143 4.46 -4.05 -20.92
N GLU A 144 3.42 -4.53 -21.61
CA GLU A 144 3.39 -5.85 -22.25
C GLU A 144 4.52 -6.02 -23.27
N ALA A 145 4.69 -5.05 -24.18
CA ALA A 145 5.76 -5.08 -25.17
C ALA A 145 7.16 -5.11 -24.51
N THR A 146 7.36 -4.38 -23.42
CA THR A 146 8.66 -4.34 -22.73
C THR A 146 8.94 -5.63 -21.96
N LEU A 147 7.92 -6.35 -21.50
CA LEU A 147 8.08 -7.68 -20.90
C LEU A 147 8.58 -8.72 -21.91
N GLU A 148 8.37 -8.52 -23.21
CA GLU A 148 8.95 -9.41 -24.24
C GLU A 148 10.49 -9.35 -24.25
N ASP A 149 11.10 -8.26 -23.76
CA ASP A 149 12.55 -8.10 -23.64
C ASP A 149 13.13 -8.75 -22.36
N TYR A 150 12.28 -9.25 -21.45
CA TYR A 150 12.73 -9.94 -20.25
C TYR A 150 13.37 -11.29 -20.59
N PHE A 151 14.65 -11.45 -20.30
CA PHE A 151 15.37 -12.72 -20.47
C PHE A 151 16.35 -12.98 -19.32
N PRO A 152 16.34 -14.20 -18.72
CA PRO A 152 17.35 -14.60 -17.74
C PRO A 152 18.77 -14.53 -18.30
N ARG A 153 19.65 -13.80 -17.62
CA ARG A 153 21.07 -13.63 -17.94
C ARG A 153 21.88 -14.80 -17.36
N PRO A 154 22.49 -15.65 -18.22
CA PRO A 154 23.34 -16.74 -17.74
C PRO A 154 24.48 -16.21 -16.85
N SER A 155 24.84 -16.97 -15.82
CA SER A 155 25.97 -16.66 -14.93
C SER A 155 25.86 -15.37 -14.11
N SER A 156 24.66 -14.80 -13.99
CA SER A 156 24.36 -13.67 -13.09
C SER A 156 23.58 -14.14 -11.86
N GLY A 157 23.67 -13.39 -10.76
CA GLY A 157 22.88 -13.59 -9.53
C GLY A 157 21.94 -12.41 -9.28
N ALA A 158 20.89 -12.58 -8.48
CA ALA A 158 19.93 -11.51 -8.19
C ALA A 158 20.42 -10.56 -7.09
N ALA A 159 20.52 -9.26 -7.37
CA ALA A 159 20.81 -8.21 -6.38
C ALA A 159 19.51 -7.73 -5.72
N VAL A 160 18.86 -8.62 -4.97
CA VAL A 160 17.53 -8.44 -4.39
C VAL A 160 17.47 -7.24 -3.46
N ILE A 161 18.36 -7.19 -2.47
CA ILE A 161 18.37 -6.12 -1.45
C ILE A 161 18.61 -4.76 -2.11
N ASP A 162 19.57 -4.67 -3.03
CA ASP A 162 19.86 -3.45 -3.79
C ASP A 162 18.66 -2.98 -4.61
N THR A 163 17.93 -3.92 -5.19
CA THR A 163 16.77 -3.60 -6.01
C THR A 163 15.62 -3.06 -5.19
N ILE A 164 15.26 -3.69 -4.07
CA ILE A 164 14.17 -3.19 -3.22
C ILE A 164 14.55 -1.83 -2.63
N HIS A 165 15.81 -1.63 -2.23
CA HIS A 165 16.28 -0.33 -1.76
C HIS A 165 16.19 0.76 -2.80
N ARG A 166 16.72 0.53 -4.00
CA ARG A 166 16.70 1.51 -5.08
C ARG A 166 15.25 1.84 -5.48
N THR A 167 14.38 0.83 -5.48
CA THR A 167 12.94 1.01 -5.74
C THR A 167 12.31 1.92 -4.68
N ALA A 168 12.53 1.63 -3.40
CA ALA A 168 12.01 2.47 -2.32
C ALA A 168 12.57 3.91 -2.39
N ASP A 169 13.86 4.08 -2.69
CA ASP A 169 14.46 5.41 -2.87
C ASP A 169 13.88 6.17 -4.05
N ASN A 170 13.59 5.49 -5.16
CA ASN A 170 12.95 6.11 -6.31
C ASN A 170 11.49 6.50 -6.03
N LEU A 171 10.74 5.65 -5.32
CA LEU A 171 9.36 5.93 -4.92
C LEU A 171 9.26 7.09 -3.92
N LEU A 172 10.32 7.33 -3.12
CA LEU A 172 10.38 8.45 -2.17
C LEU A 172 10.70 9.79 -2.84
N LYS A 173 11.13 9.81 -4.11
CA LYS A 173 11.41 11.06 -4.82
C LYS A 173 10.10 11.76 -5.16
N GLU A 174 9.93 12.97 -4.64
CA GLU A 174 8.75 13.82 -4.88
C GLU A 174 8.65 14.29 -6.35
N ASN A 175 9.78 14.44 -7.02
CA ASN A 175 9.85 14.77 -8.45
C ASN A 175 10.36 13.54 -9.23
N ARG A 176 9.50 12.97 -10.07
CA ARG A 176 9.93 11.98 -11.08
C ARG A 176 10.60 12.76 -12.20
N GLU A 177 11.92 12.79 -12.18
CA GLU A 177 12.73 13.58 -13.14
C GLU A 177 12.73 12.97 -14.55
N ASP A 178 12.36 11.70 -14.73
CA ASP A 178 12.39 11.02 -16.02
C ASP A 178 11.12 10.15 -16.20
N GLY A 179 10.26 10.48 -17.16
CA GLY A 179 9.02 9.73 -17.45
C GLY A 179 8.16 10.44 -18.51
N PRO A 180 7.18 9.78 -19.15
CA PRO A 180 6.29 10.44 -20.12
C PRO A 180 5.47 11.60 -19.51
N ASP A 181 5.38 11.63 -18.17
CA ASP A 181 4.77 12.69 -17.35
C ASP A 181 5.83 13.61 -16.71
N GLU A 182 7.00 13.78 -17.35
CA GLU A 182 8.08 14.69 -16.93
C GLU A 182 7.54 16.08 -16.57
N GLY A 183 7.82 16.55 -15.35
CA GLY A 183 7.40 17.87 -14.87
C GLY A 183 5.92 18.01 -14.49
N GLN A 184 5.12 16.95 -14.60
CA GLN A 184 3.83 16.86 -13.91
C GLN A 184 4.08 16.15 -12.58
N GLY A 185 4.26 16.93 -11.51
CA GLY A 185 4.16 16.38 -10.16
C GLY A 185 2.85 15.61 -9.99
N VAL A 186 2.75 14.80 -8.94
CA VAL A 186 1.50 14.11 -8.58
C VAL A 186 0.34 15.13 -8.67
N PRO A 187 -0.67 14.93 -9.55
CA PRO A 187 -1.76 15.90 -9.68
C PRO A 187 -2.37 16.20 -8.31
N GLU A 188 -2.64 17.46 -8.02
CA GLU A 188 -3.28 17.84 -6.75
C GLU A 188 -4.57 17.04 -6.55
N GLY A 189 -4.65 16.28 -5.45
CA GLY A 189 -5.80 15.44 -5.12
C GLY A 189 -5.68 13.96 -5.51
N GLU A 190 -4.64 13.56 -6.24
CA GLU A 190 -4.31 12.15 -6.46
C GLU A 190 -3.44 11.59 -5.33
N LEU A 191 -3.75 10.37 -4.92
CA LEU A 191 -2.98 9.64 -3.93
C LEU A 191 -2.39 8.39 -4.57
N PHE A 192 -1.08 8.43 -4.83
CA PHE A 192 -0.36 7.23 -5.23
C PHE A 192 -0.18 6.32 -4.02
N ARG A 193 -0.42 5.04 -4.22
CA ARG A 193 -0.07 4.01 -3.25
C ARG A 193 0.94 3.07 -3.87
N PRO A 194 2.18 3.07 -3.35
CA PRO A 194 3.19 2.20 -3.85
C PRO A 194 2.90 0.73 -3.53
N VAL A 195 3.01 -0.11 -4.53
CA VAL A 195 3.02 -1.57 -4.43
C VAL A 195 4.34 -2.04 -5.01
N ILE A 196 5.11 -2.81 -4.26
CA ILE A 196 6.35 -3.43 -4.73
C ILE A 196 6.05 -4.92 -4.86
N ALA A 197 5.96 -5.44 -6.08
CA ALA A 197 5.78 -6.86 -6.33
C ALA A 197 7.09 -7.46 -6.83
N MET A 198 7.62 -8.45 -6.12
CA MET A 198 8.84 -9.14 -6.49
C MET A 198 8.52 -10.56 -6.95
N ILE A 199 9.03 -10.93 -8.12
CA ILE A 199 9.00 -12.31 -8.63
C ILE A 199 10.45 -12.72 -8.83
N GLY A 200 10.92 -13.67 -8.02
CA GLY A 200 12.32 -14.08 -8.11
C GLY A 200 12.64 -15.39 -7.43
N SER A 201 13.89 -15.82 -7.58
CA SER A 201 14.36 -17.09 -7.08
C SER A 201 14.91 -17.02 -5.64
N ASP A 202 15.14 -18.20 -5.06
CA ASP A 202 15.81 -18.41 -3.77
C ASP A 202 17.33 -18.63 -3.89
N ALA A 203 17.92 -18.37 -5.06
CA ALA A 203 19.30 -18.74 -5.39
C ALA A 203 20.39 -17.88 -4.69
N GLY A 204 20.01 -17.09 -3.69
CA GLY A 204 20.88 -16.17 -2.96
C GLY A 204 20.83 -14.73 -3.48
N ASP A 205 21.36 -13.83 -2.66
CA ASP A 205 21.45 -12.39 -2.94
C ASP A 205 22.91 -12.02 -3.22
N VAL A 206 23.15 -11.27 -4.31
CA VAL A 206 24.49 -10.76 -4.69
C VAL A 206 24.63 -9.26 -4.49
N SER A 207 23.75 -8.66 -3.68
CA SER A 207 23.78 -7.22 -3.39
C SER A 207 25.11 -6.83 -2.74
N GLN A 208 25.57 -5.62 -3.04
CA GLN A 208 26.90 -5.16 -2.64
C GLN A 208 26.87 -4.43 -1.29
N GLY A 209 27.97 -4.44 -0.53
CA GLY A 209 28.09 -3.67 0.71
C GLY A 209 27.39 -4.30 1.92
N ASN A 210 26.99 -3.48 2.90
CA ASN A 210 26.44 -3.97 4.17
C ASN A 210 24.93 -4.25 4.06
N ASN A 211 24.59 -5.51 3.79
CA ASN A 211 23.22 -5.99 3.65
C ASN A 211 22.39 -5.87 4.94
N GLU A 212 22.98 -6.02 6.12
CA GLU A 212 22.27 -5.87 7.39
C GLU A 212 21.79 -4.43 7.59
N THR A 213 22.68 -3.46 7.35
CA THR A 213 22.33 -2.03 7.44
C THR A 213 21.26 -1.67 6.42
N LYS A 214 21.35 -2.22 5.21
CA LYS A 214 20.33 -2.06 4.17
C LYS A 214 18.97 -2.55 4.67
N VAL A 215 18.86 -3.83 5.00
CA VAL A 215 17.60 -4.43 5.51
C VAL A 215 17.01 -3.62 6.67
N ASN A 216 17.84 -3.21 7.64
CA ASN A 216 17.39 -2.40 8.78
C ASN A 216 16.84 -1.02 8.37
N ASN A 217 17.39 -0.42 7.32
CA ASN A 217 16.96 0.88 6.80
C ASN A 217 15.78 0.77 5.82
N LEU A 218 15.45 -0.43 5.34
CA LEU A 218 14.40 -0.60 4.35
C LEU A 218 13.01 -0.43 4.97
N PHE A 219 12.78 -1.00 6.16
CA PHE A 219 11.47 -0.94 6.79
C PHE A 219 11.00 0.49 7.11
N PRO A 220 11.85 1.40 7.65
CA PRO A 220 11.49 2.81 7.77
C PRO A 220 11.08 3.46 6.45
N LYS A 221 11.76 3.15 5.34
CA LYS A 221 11.42 3.66 4.00
C LYS A 221 10.07 3.15 3.51
N LEU A 222 9.84 1.84 3.62
CA LEU A 222 8.57 1.22 3.23
C LEU A 222 7.39 1.77 4.06
N ARG A 223 7.62 2.03 5.35
CA ARG A 223 6.63 2.68 6.22
C ARG A 223 6.35 4.11 5.78
N ALA A 224 7.40 4.91 5.52
CA ALA A 224 7.25 6.29 5.06
C ALA A 224 6.49 6.37 3.73
N LEU A 225 6.72 5.40 2.83
CA LEU A 225 6.00 5.26 1.57
C LEU A 225 4.54 4.80 1.73
N GLY A 226 4.19 4.19 2.86
CA GLY A 226 2.95 3.41 2.98
C GLY A 226 2.87 2.28 1.95
N ALA A 227 4.02 1.72 1.56
CA ALA A 227 4.11 0.72 0.50
C ALA A 227 3.63 -0.67 0.96
N THR A 228 3.00 -1.41 0.05
CA THR A 228 2.71 -2.84 0.22
C THR A 228 3.72 -3.67 -0.57
N VAL A 229 4.34 -4.66 0.07
CA VAL A 229 5.30 -5.58 -0.58
C VAL A 229 4.65 -6.93 -0.82
N HIS A 230 4.68 -7.40 -2.06
CA HIS A 230 4.33 -8.77 -2.45
C HIS A 230 5.59 -9.49 -2.93
N TRP A 231 5.72 -10.78 -2.61
CA TRP A 231 6.90 -11.53 -2.97
C TRP A 231 6.59 -12.98 -3.32
N LEU A 232 6.77 -13.34 -4.59
CA LEU A 232 6.74 -14.71 -5.07
C LEU A 232 8.15 -15.27 -5.20
N ILE A 233 8.43 -16.36 -4.47
CA ILE A 233 9.69 -17.11 -4.55
C ILE A 233 9.51 -18.32 -5.47
N LEU A 234 10.35 -18.41 -6.50
CA LEU A 234 10.46 -19.55 -7.40
C LEU A 234 11.70 -20.38 -7.01
N GLU A 235 11.48 -21.51 -6.35
CA GLU A 235 12.54 -22.25 -5.66
C GLU A 235 13.45 -23.03 -6.63
N ASN A 236 14.75 -22.93 -6.42
CA ASN A 236 15.79 -23.66 -7.13
C ASN A 236 16.55 -24.61 -6.19
N ASN A 237 15.86 -25.15 -5.17
CA ASN A 237 16.36 -26.05 -4.11
C ASN A 237 17.28 -25.41 -3.05
N HIS A 238 17.07 -24.13 -2.69
CA HIS A 238 17.90 -23.46 -1.69
C HIS A 238 17.04 -22.90 -0.54
N THR A 239 17.38 -23.22 0.71
CA THR A 239 16.82 -22.52 1.87
C THR A 239 17.55 -21.18 2.05
N GLY A 240 17.24 -20.21 1.20
CA GLY A 240 17.87 -18.88 1.21
C GLY A 240 17.26 -17.92 2.24
N LEU A 241 18.04 -16.89 2.63
CA LEU A 241 17.59 -15.76 3.46
C LEU A 241 16.36 -15.03 2.88
N GLN A 242 16.14 -15.14 1.57
CA GLN A 242 15.00 -14.58 0.85
C GLN A 242 13.65 -15.06 1.41
N HIS A 243 13.56 -16.27 1.97
CA HIS A 243 12.33 -16.77 2.59
C HIS A 243 11.93 -15.93 3.81
N ASN A 244 12.87 -15.74 4.73
CA ASN A 244 12.64 -14.96 5.95
C ASN A 244 12.38 -13.48 5.60
N MET A 245 13.05 -12.96 4.58
CA MET A 245 12.81 -11.59 4.10
C MET A 245 11.43 -11.44 3.47
N ALA A 246 11.01 -12.37 2.62
CA ALA A 246 9.69 -12.34 2.00
C ALA A 246 8.59 -12.34 3.06
N GLU A 247 8.66 -13.26 4.03
CA GLU A 247 7.73 -13.31 5.17
C GLU A 247 7.77 -11.98 5.94
N PHE A 248 8.95 -11.52 6.39
CA PHE A 248 9.08 -10.29 7.15
C PHE A 248 8.49 -9.06 6.44
N PHE A 249 8.86 -8.81 5.17
CA PHE A 249 8.40 -7.62 4.48
C PHE A 249 6.94 -7.69 4.08
N THR A 250 6.45 -8.86 3.65
CA THR A 250 5.04 -9.01 3.28
C THR A 250 4.14 -8.89 4.51
N GLU A 251 4.50 -9.50 5.64
CA GLU A 251 3.76 -9.34 6.91
C GLU A 251 3.79 -7.89 7.42
N ALA A 252 4.97 -7.27 7.46
CA ALA A 252 5.14 -5.93 8.01
C ALA A 252 4.46 -4.85 7.15
N THR A 253 4.17 -5.14 5.87
CA THR A 253 3.50 -4.21 4.95
C THR A 253 2.06 -4.62 4.61
N GLY A 254 1.58 -5.77 5.10
CA GLY A 254 0.25 -6.30 4.83
C GLY A 254 0.06 -6.88 3.42
N GLY A 255 1.16 -7.22 2.74
CA GLY A 255 1.12 -7.82 1.41
C GLY A 255 1.04 -9.35 1.45
N TRP A 256 1.47 -10.00 0.38
CA TRP A 256 1.35 -11.45 0.21
C TRP A 256 2.67 -12.08 -0.22
N SER A 257 2.99 -13.24 0.35
CA SER A 257 4.09 -14.09 -0.09
C SER A 257 3.58 -15.38 -0.73
N GLY A 258 4.21 -15.81 -1.81
CA GLY A 258 3.96 -17.10 -2.46
C GLY A 258 5.25 -17.89 -2.68
N ARG A 259 5.13 -19.21 -2.83
CA ARG A 259 6.26 -20.09 -3.14
C ARG A 259 5.89 -21.14 -4.17
N VAL A 260 6.81 -21.42 -5.08
CA VAL A 260 6.67 -22.46 -6.09
C VAL A 260 7.91 -23.37 -6.03
N PRO A 261 7.77 -24.63 -5.56
CA PRO A 261 8.90 -25.45 -5.17
C PRO A 261 9.74 -25.98 -6.34
N ALA A 262 9.21 -25.94 -7.56
CA ALA A 262 9.91 -26.41 -8.75
C ALA A 262 9.35 -25.77 -10.04
N PRO A 263 10.15 -25.68 -11.11
CA PRO A 263 9.70 -25.25 -12.43
C PRO A 263 8.53 -26.11 -12.91
N SER A 264 7.34 -25.52 -12.98
CA SER A 264 6.10 -26.20 -13.30
C SER A 264 5.00 -25.21 -13.71
N PRO A 265 3.87 -25.67 -14.28
CA PRO A 265 2.72 -24.81 -14.57
C PRO A 265 2.20 -24.03 -13.35
N LEU A 266 2.40 -24.55 -12.14
CA LEU A 266 2.08 -23.85 -10.89
C LEU A 266 2.78 -22.48 -10.79
N ALA A 267 3.95 -22.30 -11.39
CA ALA A 267 4.61 -20.99 -11.45
C ALA A 267 3.74 -19.95 -12.15
N ALA A 268 3.16 -20.31 -13.31
CA ALA A 268 2.30 -19.41 -14.05
C ALA A 268 1.01 -19.11 -13.27
N GLU A 269 0.38 -20.14 -12.70
CA GLU A 269 -0.82 -20.00 -11.87
C GLU A 269 -0.60 -19.08 -10.66
N THR A 270 0.55 -19.23 -10.00
CA THR A 270 0.89 -18.45 -8.79
C THR A 270 1.24 -17.00 -9.12
N VAL A 271 1.89 -16.74 -10.26
CA VAL A 271 2.09 -15.38 -10.78
C VAL A 271 0.75 -14.71 -11.04
N SER A 272 -0.17 -15.36 -11.76
CA SER A 272 -1.51 -14.82 -12.02
C SER A 272 -2.29 -14.57 -10.72
N LEU A 273 -2.18 -15.50 -9.76
CA LEU A 273 -2.77 -15.35 -8.43
C LEU A 273 -2.24 -14.10 -7.70
N MET A 274 -0.94 -13.82 -7.79
CA MET A 274 -0.37 -12.62 -7.18
C MET A 274 -1.02 -11.34 -7.73
N GLY A 275 -1.25 -11.25 -9.04
CA GLY A 275 -1.95 -10.12 -9.67
C GLY A 275 -3.38 -9.96 -9.13
N ALA A 276 -4.12 -11.08 -9.03
CA ALA A 276 -5.46 -11.09 -8.46
C ALA A 276 -5.48 -10.66 -6.98
N ILE A 277 -4.48 -11.07 -6.19
CA ILE A 277 -4.34 -10.68 -4.79
C ILE A 277 -4.04 -9.18 -4.66
N ILE A 278 -3.11 -8.65 -5.46
CA ILE A 278 -2.81 -7.21 -5.51
C ILE A 278 -4.09 -6.42 -5.79
N ALA A 279 -4.84 -6.81 -6.82
CA ALA A 279 -6.09 -6.16 -7.19
C ALA A 279 -7.17 -6.24 -6.09
N GLN A 280 -7.29 -7.40 -5.44
CA GLN A 280 -8.22 -7.61 -4.33
C GLN A 280 -7.87 -6.72 -3.13
N GLN A 281 -6.59 -6.62 -2.77
CA GLN A 281 -6.12 -5.76 -1.68
C GLN A 281 -6.24 -4.27 -2.03
N TRP A 282 -6.15 -3.92 -3.31
CA TRP A 282 -6.35 -2.57 -3.82
C TRP A 282 -7.80 -2.08 -3.74
N ALA A 283 -8.75 -2.93 -4.12
CA ALA A 283 -10.16 -2.54 -4.26
C ALA A 283 -10.74 -1.84 -3.01
N PRO A 284 -10.37 -2.21 -1.77
CA PRO A 284 -10.69 -1.47 -0.56
C PRO A 284 -10.24 -0.01 -0.48
N MET A 285 -9.10 0.33 -1.08
CA MET A 285 -8.47 1.64 -1.03
C MET A 285 -9.07 2.60 -2.07
N ALA A 286 -9.75 2.05 -3.08
CA ALA A 286 -10.59 2.83 -3.97
C ALA A 286 -11.80 3.39 -3.20
N ASN A 287 -12.09 4.68 -3.39
CA ASN A 287 -13.22 5.39 -2.77
C ASN A 287 -13.12 5.53 -1.24
N GLN A 288 -12.01 6.07 -0.77
CA GLN A 288 -11.81 6.45 0.63
C GLN A 288 -11.77 7.98 0.76
N TYR A 289 -12.16 8.49 1.93
CA TYR A 289 -11.96 9.89 2.27
C TYR A 289 -10.63 10.05 2.98
N ARG A 290 -9.82 11.02 2.53
CA ARG A 290 -8.75 11.59 3.35
C ARG A 290 -9.37 12.67 4.24
N VAL A 291 -9.35 12.45 5.54
CA VAL A 291 -9.90 13.34 6.55
C VAL A 291 -8.75 13.98 7.31
N THR A 292 -8.66 15.30 7.21
CA THR A 292 -7.65 16.10 7.91
C THR A 292 -8.26 16.71 9.15
N PHE A 293 -7.58 16.62 10.29
CA PHE A 293 -8.05 17.14 11.56
C PHE A 293 -6.91 17.77 12.36
N LYS A 294 -7.26 18.73 13.23
CA LYS A 294 -6.30 19.35 14.14
C LYS A 294 -6.11 18.49 15.37
N VAL A 295 -4.86 18.26 15.75
CA VAL A 295 -4.51 17.67 17.04
C VAL A 295 -4.88 18.67 18.14
N PRO A 296 -5.61 18.26 19.20
CA PRO A 296 -5.97 19.15 20.29
C PRO A 296 -4.73 19.75 20.99
N PRO A 297 -4.79 21.02 21.42
CA PRO A 297 -3.75 21.64 22.23
C PRO A 297 -3.31 20.78 23.43
N GLY A 298 -2.02 20.41 23.45
CA GLY A 298 -1.43 19.66 24.57
C GLY A 298 -1.69 18.14 24.54
N ALA A 299 -2.39 17.63 23.52
CA ALA A 299 -2.41 16.20 23.24
C ALA A 299 -1.05 15.74 22.67
N ASP A 300 -0.70 14.49 22.90
CA ASP A 300 0.45 13.86 22.24
C ASP A 300 0.16 13.72 20.73
N PRO A 301 0.95 14.34 19.84
CA PRO A 301 0.76 14.23 18.39
C PRO A 301 0.77 12.79 17.88
N ASP A 302 1.45 11.88 18.56
CA ASP A 302 1.56 10.46 18.17
C ASP A 302 0.51 9.56 18.83
N ALA A 303 -0.39 10.13 19.65
CA ALA A 303 -1.45 9.37 20.30
C ALA A 303 -2.41 8.70 19.31
N GLY A 304 -3.08 7.66 19.79
CA GLY A 304 -4.12 6.96 19.04
C GLY A 304 -5.30 7.88 18.73
N VAL A 305 -5.85 7.74 17.53
CA VAL A 305 -7.01 8.51 17.07
C VAL A 305 -8.22 7.59 17.04
N SER A 306 -9.29 7.98 17.72
CA SER A 306 -10.61 7.38 17.54
C SER A 306 -11.37 8.18 16.49
N ALA A 307 -12.09 7.50 15.60
CA ALA A 307 -12.82 8.18 14.55
C ALA A 307 -14.11 7.46 14.14
N GLY A 308 -15.00 8.20 13.49
CA GLY A 308 -16.28 7.70 13.03
C GLY A 308 -17.01 8.73 12.18
N VAL A 309 -18.30 8.49 11.96
CA VAL A 309 -19.18 9.40 11.23
C VAL A 309 -20.50 9.59 11.97
N ARG A 310 -21.10 10.76 11.82
CA ARG A 310 -22.42 11.11 12.37
C ARG A 310 -23.58 10.55 11.53
N ARG A 311 -23.33 10.29 10.24
CA ARG A 311 -24.34 9.79 9.31
C ARG A 311 -24.85 8.43 9.77
N GLY A 312 -26.17 8.27 9.90
CA GLY A 312 -26.80 6.99 10.21
C GLY A 312 -26.86 6.07 8.98
N GLY A 313 -27.00 4.76 9.22
CA GLY A 313 -27.21 3.79 8.13
C GLY A 313 -25.95 3.48 7.31
N VAL A 314 -24.77 3.85 7.79
CA VAL A 314 -23.49 3.57 7.13
C VAL A 314 -22.60 2.68 7.98
N ALA A 315 -21.77 1.89 7.32
CA ALA A 315 -20.66 1.15 7.90
C ALA A 315 -19.35 1.89 7.61
N VAL A 316 -18.50 2.02 8.63
CA VAL A 316 -17.24 2.77 8.56
C VAL A 316 -16.07 1.86 8.82
N LYS A 317 -15.00 2.00 8.03
CA LYS A 317 -13.66 1.52 8.38
C LYS A 317 -12.69 2.69 8.37
N VAL A 318 -11.85 2.78 9.40
CA VAL A 318 -10.84 3.82 9.57
C VAL A 318 -9.46 3.18 9.41
N SER A 319 -8.52 3.93 8.84
CA SER A 319 -7.10 3.60 8.78
C SER A 319 -6.27 4.88 8.90
N LEU A 320 -5.08 4.79 9.49
CA LEU A 320 -4.14 5.92 9.55
C LEU A 320 -3.38 6.11 8.23
N ASP A 321 -3.25 5.05 7.43
CA ASP A 321 -2.45 5.04 6.20
C ASP A 321 -3.26 4.63 4.96
N GLY A 322 -4.56 4.42 5.11
CA GLY A 322 -5.49 4.03 4.05
C GLY A 322 -5.52 2.54 3.75
N ARG A 323 -4.64 1.74 4.38
CA ARG A 323 -4.71 0.28 4.29
C ARG A 323 -5.72 -0.23 5.30
N HIS A 324 -6.65 -1.05 4.83
CA HIS A 324 -7.59 -1.77 5.68
C HIS A 324 -7.21 -3.25 5.65
N ILE A 325 -6.22 -3.61 6.46
CA ILE A 325 -5.86 -5.01 6.72
C ILE A 325 -7.08 -5.68 7.38
N GLY A 326 -7.53 -6.78 6.76
CA GLY A 326 -8.69 -7.57 7.18
C GLY A 326 -8.28 -8.72 8.08
#